data_AF-A0A7S2IDP0-F1
#
_entry.id   AF-A0A7S2IDP0-F1
#
_cell.length_a   1.000
_cell.length_b   1.000
_cell.length_c   1.000
_cell.angle_alpha   90.00
_cell.angle_beta   90.00
_cell.angle_gamma   90.00
#
_symmetry.space_group_name_H-M   'P 1'
#
loop_
_entity.id
_entity.type
_entity.pdbx_description
1 polymer ?
#
loop_
_entity_poly.entity_id
_entity_poly.type
_entity_poly.pdbx_seq_one_letter_code
_entity_poly.pdbx_strand_id
1 'polypeptide(L)'
;QKWSQRLRRKILCTRCMELERGMLRPVIKETLGSGPDAQKSEELGFGSRVVPAEALTRQLRMIRLRRCLVVYVIDILDFNGSFLRNLREIVGRNPLFVVGTKVDLLPPKTDYG
;
A
#
# COMPACT_ATOMS: atom_id res chain seq x y z
N GLN A 1 2.06 -26.14 -14.52
CA GLN A 1 2.76 -24.84 -14.32
C GLN A 1 2.09 -23.61 -14.98
N LYS A 2 1.46 -23.68 -16.18
CA LYS A 2 0.81 -22.52 -16.85
C LYS A 2 -0.34 -21.84 -16.05
N TRP A 3 -1.10 -22.61 -15.26
CA TRP A 3 -2.22 -22.09 -14.47
C TRP A 3 -1.80 -21.09 -13.39
N SER A 4 -0.67 -21.35 -12.73
CA SER A 4 -0.13 -20.49 -11.67
C SER A 4 0.28 -19.10 -12.18
N GLN A 5 0.81 -19.01 -13.41
CA GLN A 5 1.18 -17.71 -14.00
C GLN A 5 -0.05 -16.89 -14.43
N ARG A 6 -1.10 -17.55 -14.97
CA ARG A 6 -2.36 -16.87 -15.33
C ARG A 6 -3.07 -16.31 -14.11
N LEU A 7 -3.09 -17.06 -13.00
CA LEU A 7 -3.70 -16.61 -11.76
C LEU A 7 -2.92 -15.42 -11.15
N ARG A 8 -1.59 -15.48 -11.15
CA ARG A 8 -0.74 -14.38 -10.68
C ARG A 8 -1.00 -13.05 -11.41
N ARG A 9 -1.15 -13.08 -12.74
CA ARG A 9 -1.49 -11.87 -13.52
C ARG A 9 -2.88 -11.30 -13.22
N LYS A 10 -3.76 -12.07 -12.59
CA LYS A 10 -5.09 -11.59 -12.16
C LYS A 10 -5.08 -11.02 -10.74
N ILE A 11 -4.18 -11.49 -9.88
CA ILE A 11 -4.11 -11.11 -8.46
C ILE A 11 -3.10 -9.96 -8.24
N LEU A 12 -1.96 -10.00 -8.93
CA LEU A 12 -0.90 -9.02 -8.78
C LEU A 12 -0.97 -7.96 -9.87
N CYS A 13 -0.89 -6.68 -9.47
CA CYS A 13 -0.63 -5.61 -10.42
C CYS A 13 0.82 -5.69 -10.93
N THR A 14 1.12 -5.02 -12.06
CA THR A 14 2.48 -4.99 -12.64
C THR A 14 3.53 -4.65 -11.58
N ARG A 15 3.27 -3.64 -10.77
CA ARG A 15 4.11 -3.22 -9.64
C ARG A 15 4.44 -4.37 -8.68
N CYS A 16 3.46 -5.19 -8.28
CA CYS A 16 3.71 -6.32 -7.37
C CYS A 16 4.38 -7.51 -8.08
N MET A 17 4.12 -7.70 -9.38
CA MET A 17 4.84 -8.71 -10.17
C MET A 17 6.33 -8.38 -10.32
N GLU A 18 6.68 -7.09 -10.39
CA GLU A 18 8.07 -6.63 -10.44
C GLU A 18 8.81 -6.91 -9.12
N LEU A 19 8.12 -6.73 -7.98
CA LEU A 19 8.65 -7.11 -6.66
C LEU A 19 8.94 -8.60 -6.57
N GLU A 20 8.02 -9.47 -7.04
CA GLU A 20 8.26 -10.92 -7.07
C GLU A 20 9.50 -11.31 -7.90
N ARG A 21 9.88 -10.47 -8.88
CA ARG A 21 11.06 -10.70 -9.73
C ARG A 21 12.35 -10.14 -9.13
N GLY A 22 12.32 -9.68 -7.88
CA GLY A 22 13.46 -9.09 -7.19
C GLY A 22 13.76 -7.64 -7.58
N MET A 23 12.85 -6.96 -8.29
CA MET A 23 13.03 -5.53 -8.55
C MET A 23 12.69 -4.73 -7.32
N LEU A 24 13.66 -3.94 -6.85
CA LEU A 24 13.47 -3.00 -5.76
C LEU A 24 12.44 -1.95 -6.15
N ARG A 25 11.60 -1.57 -5.18
CA ARG A 25 10.59 -0.55 -5.41
C ARG A 25 11.01 0.79 -4.84
N PRO A 26 10.63 1.88 -5.52
CA PRO A 26 10.85 3.21 -5.00
C PRO A 26 10.20 3.35 -3.63
N VAL A 27 10.91 3.99 -2.70
CA VAL A 27 10.37 4.37 -1.40
C VAL A 27 9.32 5.44 -1.62
N ILE A 28 8.15 5.27 -0.98
CA ILE A 28 7.09 6.27 -1.01
C ILE A 28 7.26 7.15 0.22
N LYS A 29 7.39 8.46 0.00
CA LYS A 29 7.36 9.44 1.08
C LYS A 29 6.05 10.21 1.04
N GLU A 30 5.36 10.27 2.18
CA GLU A 30 4.33 11.27 2.41
C GLU A 30 5.02 12.62 2.53
N THR A 31 4.64 13.58 1.68
CA THR A 31 5.06 14.97 1.85
C THR A 31 4.22 15.55 2.98
N LEU A 32 4.61 15.26 4.22
CA LEU A 32 3.94 15.80 5.40
C LEU A 32 4.24 17.31 5.48
N GLY A 33 3.29 18.11 5.00
CA GLY A 33 3.16 19.53 5.33
C GLY A 33 3.90 20.49 4.42
N SER A 34 3.15 21.43 3.85
CA SER A 34 3.64 22.74 3.41
C SER A 34 3.98 23.61 4.64
N GLY A 35 4.94 23.16 5.46
CA GLY A 35 5.52 23.92 6.56
C GLY A 35 6.92 24.42 6.18
N PRO A 36 7.38 25.57 6.72
CA PRO A 36 8.68 26.16 6.40
C PRO A 36 9.90 25.29 6.80
N ASP A 37 9.69 24.15 7.45
CA ASP A 37 10.74 23.28 7.99
C ASP A 37 11.03 22.03 7.12
N ALA A 38 10.50 21.98 5.89
CA ALA A 38 10.65 20.86 4.96
C ALA A 38 12.05 20.77 4.30
N GLN A 39 13.11 21.04 5.05
CA GLN A 39 14.48 20.77 4.63
C GLN A 39 15.07 19.60 5.42
N LYS A 40 15.57 18.63 4.65
CA LYS A 40 16.53 17.58 5.04
C LYS A 40 15.94 16.29 5.61
N SER A 41 15.46 15.45 4.69
CA SER A 41 15.66 14.00 4.81
C SER A 41 15.97 13.37 3.45
N GLU A 42 16.95 13.95 2.75
CA GLU A 42 17.75 13.19 1.80
C GLU A 42 18.89 12.56 2.59
N GLU A 43 18.76 11.27 2.89
CA GLU A 43 19.83 10.28 3.06
C GLU A 43 19.32 9.13 3.91
N LEU A 44 19.02 8.02 3.24
CA LEU A 44 19.22 6.65 3.73
C LEU A 44 19.08 5.71 2.52
N GLY A 45 20.23 5.46 1.87
CA GLY A 45 20.52 4.17 1.25
C GLY A 45 20.10 3.93 -0.21
N PHE A 46 21.12 3.86 -1.07
CA PHE A 46 21.21 3.02 -2.28
C PHE A 46 20.16 3.21 -3.38
N GLY A 47 20.37 4.20 -4.26
CA GLY A 47 19.82 4.27 -5.62
C GLY A 47 18.30 4.27 -5.78
N SER A 48 17.56 4.34 -4.66
CA SER A 48 16.11 4.19 -4.66
C SER A 48 15.45 5.52 -5.00
N ARG A 49 14.88 5.60 -6.20
CA ARG A 49 14.02 6.72 -6.61
C ARG A 49 12.96 6.93 -5.53
N VAL A 50 12.93 8.08 -4.88
CA VAL A 50 11.82 8.44 -3.99
C VAL A 50 10.64 8.86 -4.86
N VAL A 51 9.46 8.33 -4.57
CA VAL A 51 8.22 8.67 -5.28
C VAL A 51 7.27 9.36 -4.32
N PRO A 52 6.72 10.54 -4.66
CA PRO A 52 5.74 11.21 -3.81
C PRO A 52 4.47 10.35 -3.68
N ALA A 53 3.85 10.35 -2.51
CA ALA A 53 2.62 9.59 -2.22
C ALA A 53 1.49 9.89 -3.22
N GLU A 54 1.42 11.11 -3.74
CA GLU A 54 0.43 11.56 -4.73
C GLU A 54 0.61 10.83 -6.07
N ALA A 55 1.85 10.52 -6.47
CA ALA A 55 2.13 9.80 -7.70
C ALA A 55 1.65 8.34 -7.62
N LEU A 56 1.87 7.68 -6.48
CA LEU A 56 1.27 6.37 -6.22
C LEU A 56 -0.26 6.44 -6.23
N THR A 57 -0.81 7.41 -5.49
CA THR A 57 -2.26 7.62 -5.43
C THR A 57 -2.87 7.75 -6.83
N ARG A 58 -2.22 8.52 -7.72
CA ARG A 58 -2.66 8.67 -9.12
C ARG A 58 -2.66 7.35 -9.89
N GLN A 59 -1.66 6.48 -9.69
CA GLN A 59 -1.63 5.16 -10.32
C GLN A 59 -2.78 4.27 -9.82
N LEU A 60 -3.12 4.35 -8.53
CA LEU A 60 -4.16 3.53 -7.92
C LEU A 60 -5.59 4.02 -8.23
N ARG A 61 -5.78 5.30 -8.59
CA ARG A 61 -7.11 5.87 -8.92
C ARG A 61 -7.89 5.11 -9.99
N MET A 62 -7.21 4.35 -10.86
CA MET A 62 -7.86 3.50 -11.85
C MET A 62 -8.73 2.39 -11.24
N ILE A 63 -8.48 2.00 -9.98
CA ILE A 63 -9.29 1.01 -9.25
C ILE A 63 -10.73 1.48 -9.11
N ARG A 64 -10.95 2.79 -8.83
CA ARG A 64 -12.29 3.39 -8.73
C ARG A 64 -13.17 3.15 -9.95
N LEU A 65 -12.56 3.11 -11.15
CA LEU A 65 -13.29 2.95 -12.41
C LEU A 65 -13.67 1.49 -12.70
N ARG A 66 -13.10 0.53 -11.96
CA ARG A 66 -13.41 -0.89 -12.11
C ARG A 66 -14.46 -1.30 -11.08
N ARG A 67 -15.38 -2.19 -11.48
CA ARG A 67 -16.30 -2.86 -10.55
C ARG A 67 -15.56 -4.04 -9.91
N CYS A 68 -15.09 -3.87 -8.69
CA CYS A 68 -14.32 -4.89 -7.99
C CYS A 68 -14.52 -4.83 -6.47
N LEU A 69 -14.24 -5.94 -5.81
CA LEU A 69 -14.05 -5.99 -4.37
C LEU A 69 -12.61 -5.57 -4.07
N VAL A 70 -12.43 -4.60 -3.17
CA VAL A 70 -11.11 -4.22 -2.67
C VAL A 70 -10.89 -4.85 -1.30
N VAL A 71 -9.85 -5.67 -1.19
CA VAL A 71 -9.37 -6.20 0.09
C VAL A 71 -8.10 -5.45 0.45
N TYR A 72 -8.12 -4.74 1.57
CA TYR A 72 -7.01 -3.94 2.06
C TYR A 72 -6.40 -4.60 3.28
N VAL A 73 -5.18 -5.11 3.13
CA VAL A 73 -4.47 -5.84 4.18
C VAL A 73 -3.57 -4.86 4.93
N ILE A 74 -3.71 -4.79 6.25
CA ILE A 74 -2.95 -3.90 7.13
C ILE A 74 -2.16 -4.74 8.13
N ASP A 75 -0.92 -4.36 8.42
CA ASP A 75 -0.17 -4.86 9.57
C ASP A 75 -0.57 -4.07 10.82
N ILE A 76 -1.13 -4.73 11.83
CA ILE A 76 -1.59 -4.06 13.04
C ILE A 76 -0.43 -3.54 13.91
N LEU A 77 0.76 -4.12 13.79
CA LEU A 77 1.94 -3.68 14.54
C LEU A 77 2.54 -2.40 13.99
N ASP A 78 2.33 -2.15 12.70
CA ASP A 78 2.72 -0.92 12.02
C ASP A 78 1.56 -0.36 11.20
N PHE A 79 0.48 0.00 11.92
CA PHE A 79 -0.71 0.57 11.32
C PHE A 79 -0.41 1.89 10.60
N ASN A 80 0.36 2.78 11.23
CA ASN A 80 0.67 4.10 10.66
C ASN A 80 1.49 4.00 9.37
N GLY A 81 2.47 3.09 9.30
CA GLY A 81 3.25 2.85 8.09
C GLY A 81 2.47 2.14 6.98
N SER A 82 1.45 1.36 7.35
CA SER A 82 0.64 0.58 6.40
C SER A 82 -0.66 1.25 5.96
N PHE A 83 -1.08 2.35 6.59
CA PHE A 83 -2.38 3.00 6.37
C PHE A 83 -2.32 4.15 5.35
N LEU A 84 -3.06 3.99 4.24
CA LEU A 84 -3.18 5.02 3.23
C LEU A 84 -4.37 5.94 3.53
N ARG A 85 -4.09 7.16 4.00
CA ARG A 85 -5.12 8.13 4.49
C ARG A 85 -6.28 8.36 3.52
N ASN A 86 -6.00 8.41 2.21
CA ASN A 86 -6.99 8.68 1.17
C ASN A 86 -7.49 7.42 0.45
N LEU A 87 -7.42 6.25 1.10
CA LEU A 87 -7.82 4.97 0.48
C LEU A 87 -9.26 5.01 -0.05
N ARG A 88 -10.21 5.59 0.70
CA ARG A 88 -11.61 5.66 0.28
C ARG A 88 -11.79 6.47 -1.02
N GLU A 89 -11.01 7.52 -1.21
CA GLU A 89 -11.02 8.32 -2.44
C GLU A 89 -10.47 7.52 -3.63
N ILE A 90 -9.47 6.67 -3.38
CA ILE A 90 -8.83 5.83 -4.38
C ILE A 90 -9.74 4.69 -4.84
N VAL A 91 -10.48 4.06 -3.93
CA VAL A 91 -11.37 2.91 -4.24
C VAL A 91 -12.78 3.36 -4.66
N GLY A 92 -13.22 4.54 -4.23
CA GLY A 92 -14.52 5.13 -4.51
C GLY A 92 -15.70 4.32 -3.95
N ARG A 93 -16.61 3.90 -4.86
CA ARG A 93 -17.83 3.14 -4.50
C ARG A 93 -17.62 1.62 -4.44
N ASN A 94 -16.40 1.15 -4.68
CA ASN A 94 -16.11 -0.28 -4.58
C ASN A 94 -16.25 -0.75 -3.11
N PRO A 95 -16.85 -1.92 -2.86
CA PRO A 95 -16.84 -2.53 -1.53
C PRO A 95 -15.40 -2.69 -1.04
N LEU A 96 -15.16 -2.31 0.22
CA LEU A 96 -13.85 -2.32 0.86
C LEU A 96 -13.89 -3.22 2.10
N PHE A 97 -13.08 -4.27 2.11
CA PHE A 97 -12.82 -5.12 3.27
C PHE A 97 -11.42 -4.84 3.79
N VAL A 98 -11.30 -4.49 5.06
CA VAL A 98 -10.00 -4.29 5.72
C VAL A 98 -9.67 -5.55 6.52
N VAL A 99 -8.46 -6.08 6.33
CA VAL A 99 -7.97 -7.29 7.00
C VAL A 99 -6.73 -6.94 7.79
N GLY A 100 -6.81 -7.00 9.11
CA GLY A 100 -5.66 -6.86 10.00
C GLY A 100 -4.88 -8.17 10.08
N THR A 101 -3.58 -8.10 9.83
CA THR A 101 -2.64 -9.23 9.98
C THR A 101 -1.89 -9.14 11.30
N LYS A 102 -1.29 -10.26 11.73
CA LYS A 102 -0.49 -10.38 12.97
C LYS A 102 -1.26 -10.18 14.27
N VAL A 103 -2.56 -10.49 14.29
CA VAL A 103 -3.46 -10.35 15.46
C VAL A 103 -2.97 -11.14 16.68
N ASP A 104 -2.24 -12.22 16.44
CA ASP A 104 -1.57 -13.03 17.45
C ASP A 104 -0.51 -12.26 18.27
N LEU A 105 0.06 -11.19 17.73
CA LEU A 105 1.06 -10.36 18.41
C LEU A 105 0.44 -9.28 19.30
N LEU A 106 -0.89 -9.19 19.36
CA LEU A 106 -1.57 -8.31 20.31
C LEU A 106 -1.61 -8.95 21.70
N PRO A 107 -1.53 -8.12 22.77
CA PRO A 107 -1.62 -8.63 24.13
C PRO A 107 -2.94 -9.39 24.32
N PRO A 108 -2.91 -10.57 24.96
CA PRO A 108 -4.10 -11.37 25.20
C PRO A 108 -4.96 -10.66 26.24
N LYS A 109 -5.87 -9.77 25.80
CA LYS A 109 -7.07 -9.24 26.49
C LYS A 109 -7.65 -7.96 25.82
N THR A 110 -7.74 -7.93 24.49
CA THR A 110 -8.59 -6.94 23.84
C THR A 110 -9.90 -7.63 23.53
N ASP A 111 -10.95 -7.27 24.26
CA ASP A 111 -12.32 -7.66 23.92
C ASP A 111 -12.65 -7.07 22.54
N TYR A 112 -13.13 -7.92 21.62
CA TYR A 112 -13.54 -7.52 20.27
C TYR A 112 -15.07 -7.53 20.11
N GLY A 113 -15.81 -7.53 21.23
CA GLY A 113 -17.26 -7.39 21.32
C GLY A 113 -17.73 -5.96 21.48
#